data_AF-A0A349ED77-F1
#
_entry.id   AF-A0A349ED77-F1
#
_cell.length_a   1.000
_cell.length_b   1.000
_cell.length_c   1.000
_cell.angle_alpha   90.00
_cell.angle_beta   90.00
_cell.angle_gamma   90.00
#
_symmetry.space_group_name_H-M   'P 1'
#
loop_
_entity.id
_entity.type
_entity.pdbx_description
1 polymer ?
#
loop_
_entity_poly.entity_id
_entity_poly.type
_entity_poly.pdbx_seq_one_letter_code
_entity_poly.pdbx_strand_id
1 'polypeptide(L)' 'ERTHIPEAPWWIVEAVDKKKARLNCMHHLLNRIPYAEIEREPVVLPERVHNPDYLRHPVPKEMFVPAAY' A
#
# COMPACT_ATOMS: atom_id res chain seq x y z
N GLU A 1 -0.96 25.76 -12.53
CA GLU A 1 -1.98 26.12 -11.51
C GLU A 1 -3.37 25.53 -11.74
N ARG A 2 -3.70 24.87 -12.87
CA ARG A 2 -5.08 24.40 -13.12
C ARG A 2 -5.61 23.32 -12.14
N THR A 3 -4.72 22.61 -11.43
CA THR A 3 -5.08 21.46 -10.57
C THR A 3 -4.63 21.60 -9.12
N HIS A 4 -3.91 22.67 -8.76
CA HIS A 4 -3.54 22.98 -7.37
C HIS A 4 -4.53 24.03 -6.87
N ILE A 5 -5.56 23.57 -6.15
CA ILE A 5 -6.64 24.41 -5.62
C ILE A 5 -6.72 24.27 -4.10
N PRO A 6 -7.25 25.27 -3.36
CA PRO A 6 -7.29 25.25 -1.89
C PRO A 6 -7.96 24.00 -1.30
N GLU A 7 -9.00 23.49 -1.96
CA GLU A 7 -9.76 22.31 -1.54
C GLU A 7 -9.02 21.00 -1.83
N ALA A 8 -8.07 21.01 -2.78
CA ALA A 8 -7.29 19.85 -3.21
C ALA A 8 -5.85 20.25 -3.57
N PRO A 9 -5.02 20.60 -2.57
CA PRO A 9 -3.66 21.06 -2.82
C PRO A 9 -2.74 19.92 -3.24
N TRP A 10 -1.94 20.16 -4.28
CA TRP A 10 -0.77 19.34 -4.59
C TRP A 10 0.39 19.64 -3.63
N TRP A 11 1.01 18.58 -3.11
CA TRP A 11 2.20 18.65 -2.28
C TRP A 11 3.37 17.97 -3.00
N ILE A 12 4.54 18.62 -2.99
CA ILE A 12 5.75 18.08 -3.59
C ILE A 12 6.56 17.39 -2.49
N VAL A 13 7.00 16.15 -2.75
CA VAL A 13 7.88 15.40 -1.84
C VAL A 13 9.24 15.24 -2.51
N GLU A 14 10.27 15.82 -1.91
CA GLU A 14 11.65 15.63 -2.36
C GLU A 14 12.09 14.17 -2.15
N ALA A 15 12.46 13.48 -3.24
CA ALA A 15 12.61 12.03 -3.27
C ALA A 15 14.03 11.52 -3.56
N VAL A 16 15.06 12.35 -3.41
CA VAL A 16 16.47 11.95 -3.58
C VAL A 16 16.82 10.87 -2.55
N ASP A 17 16.54 11.12 -1.27
CA ASP A 17 16.55 10.07 -0.24
C ASP A 17 15.17 9.40 -0.18
N LYS A 18 15.07 8.22 -0.81
CA LYS A 18 13.83 7.44 -0.88
C LYS A 18 13.28 7.07 0.50
N LYS A 19 14.12 6.80 1.49
CA LYS A 19 13.66 6.43 2.83
C LYS A 19 13.02 7.63 3.50
N LYS A 20 13.71 8.77 3.51
CA LYS A 20 13.21 10.02 4.08
C LYS A 20 11.93 10.49 3.37
N ALA A 21 11.89 10.40 2.04
CA ALA A 21 10.72 10.76 1.25
C ALA A 21 9.47 9.95 1.62
N ARG A 22 9.62 8.62 1.79
CA ARG A 22 8.52 7.75 2.21
C ARG A 22 8.01 8.12 3.60
N LEU A 23 8.91 8.34 4.56
CA LEU A 23 8.54 8.72 5.92
C LEU A 23 7.81 10.08 5.95
N ASN A 24 8.33 11.07 5.23
CA ASN A 24 7.70 12.40 5.13
C ASN A 24 6.31 12.33 4.47
N CYS A 25 6.18 11.57 3.39
CA CYS A 25 4.89 11.40 2.70
C CYS A 25 3.84 10.75 3.61
N MET A 26 4.20 9.66 4.30
CA MET A 26 3.31 9.01 5.26
C MET A 26 2.94 9.94 6.41
N HIS A 27 3.91 10.65 6.99
CA HIS A 27 3.66 11.59 8.09
C HIS A 27 2.71 12.72 7.69
N HIS A 28 2.96 13.37 6.54
CA HIS A 28 2.07 14.41 6.02
C HIS A 28 0.66 13.89 5.82
N LEU A 29 0.50 12.74 5.14
CA LEU A 29 -0.81 12.13 4.90
C LEU A 29 -1.57 11.86 6.21
N LEU A 30 -0.92 11.23 7.19
CA LEU A 30 -1.55 10.85 8.46
C LEU A 30 -1.95 12.08 9.29
N ASN A 31 -1.20 13.17 9.26
CA ASN A 31 -1.55 14.42 9.98
C ASN A 31 -2.73 15.17 9.36
N ARG A 32 -3.10 14.88 8.09
CA ARG A 32 -4.22 15.55 7.41
C ARG A 32 -5.57 14.93 7.72
N ILE A 33 -5.58 13.74 8.31
CA ILE A 33 -6.78 13.02 8.72
C ILE A 33 -6.76 12.84 10.24
N PRO A 34 -7.90 12.67 10.91
CA PRO A 34 -7.94 12.31 12.33
C PRO A 34 -7.56 10.83 12.49
N TYR A 35 -6.32 10.48 12.14
CA TYR A 35 -5.82 9.12 12.25
C TYR A 35 -5.65 8.76 13.72
N ALA A 36 -6.39 7.75 14.15
CA ALA A 36 -6.28 7.16 15.46
C ALA A 36 -6.38 5.65 15.33
N GLU A 37 -5.82 4.96 16.32
CA GLU A 37 -6.11 3.55 16.50
C GLU A 37 -7.60 3.41 16.85
N ILE A 38 -8.27 2.50 16.14
CA ILE A 38 -9.67 2.17 16.38
C ILE A 38 -9.75 0.68 16.68
N GLU A 39 -10.64 0.33 17.60
CA GLU A 39 -10.98 -1.07 17.83
C GLU A 39 -11.65 -1.63 16.57
N ARG A 40 -11.22 -2.84 16.18
CA ARG A 40 -11.79 -3.57 15.05
C ARG A 40 -12.40 -4.85 15.60
N GLU A 41 -13.61 -5.15 15.15
CA GLU A 41 -14.23 -6.43 15.45
C GLU A 41 -13.31 -7.57 14.96
N PRO A 42 -13.09 -8.61 15.79
CA PRO A 42 -12.26 -9.74 15.41
C PRO A 42 -12.89 -10.46 14.22
N VAL A 43 -12.11 -10.66 13.16
CA VAL A 43 -12.53 -11.44 12.00
C VAL A 43 -12.32 -12.92 12.31
N VAL A 44 -13.42 -13.66 12.42
CA VAL A 44 -13.36 -15.13 12.52
C VAL A 44 -13.19 -15.69 11.12
N LEU A 45 -11.98 -16.19 10.83
CA LEU A 45 -11.75 -16.93 9.60
C LEU A 45 -12.41 -18.31 9.71
N PRO A 46 -13.00 -18.84 8.62
CA PRO A 46 -13.49 -20.21 8.61
C PRO A 46 -12.32 -21.19 8.79
N GLU A 47 -12.64 -22.42 9.21
CA GLU A 47 -11.63 -23.48 9.25
C GLU A 47 -10.98 -23.67 7.88
N ARG A 48 -9.68 -23.99 7.91
CA ARG A 48 -8.93 -24.25 6.69
C ARG A 48 -9.46 -25.51 6.02
N VAL A 49 -10.07 -25.35 4.84
CA VAL A 49 -10.47 -26.49 4.01
C VAL A 49 -9.24 -27.09 3.34
N HIS A 50 -8.92 -28.34 3.67
CA HIS A 50 -7.92 -29.12 2.94
C HIS A 50 -8.58 -29.77 1.72
N ASN A 51 -8.19 -29.36 0.52
CA ASN A 51 -8.58 -30.03 -0.71
C ASN A 51 -7.40 -30.89 -1.20
N PRO A 52 -7.48 -32.24 -1.17
CA PRO A 52 -6.41 -33.12 -1.63
C PRO A 52 -6.08 -32.95 -3.11
N ASP A 53 -7.02 -32.43 -3.91
CA ASP A 53 -6.84 -32.16 -5.34
C ASP A 53 -6.25 -30.76 -5.61
N TYR A 54 -5.98 -29.98 -4.56
CA TYR A 54 -5.37 -28.66 -4.72
C TYR A 54 -3.90 -28.76 -5.14
N LEU A 55 -3.65 -28.54 -6.42
CA LEU A 55 -2.31 -28.42 -7.00
C LEU A 55 -1.99 -26.95 -7.27
N ARG A 56 -1.04 -26.39 -6.54
CA ARG A 56 -0.47 -25.08 -6.86
C ARG A 56 0.44 -25.22 -8.08
N HIS A 57 -0.03 -24.77 -9.24
CA HIS A 57 0.81 -24.70 -10.43
C HIS A 57 1.96 -23.69 -10.26
N PRO A 58 3.13 -23.93 -10.86
CA PRO A 58 4.18 -22.93 -10.94
C PRO A 58 3.64 -21.64 -11.57
N VAL A 59 4.01 -20.48 -11.02
CA VAL A 59 3.66 -19.19 -11.61
C VAL A 59 4.42 -19.04 -12.94
N PRO A 60 3.74 -18.77 -14.07
CA PRO A 60 4.39 -18.46 -15.35
C PRO A 60 5.42 -17.33 -15.27
N LYS A 61 6.51 -17.44 -16.02
CA LYS A 61 7.66 -16.51 -15.94
C LYS A 61 7.29 -15.08 -16.37
N GLU A 62 6.39 -14.99 -17.34
CA GLU A 62 5.82 -13.78 -17.92
C GLU A 62 4.97 -12.96 -16.93
N MET A 63 4.54 -13.55 -15.82
CA MET A 63 3.88 -12.81 -14.73
C MET A 63 4.88 -12.15 -13.77
N PHE A 64 6.16 -12.51 -13.83
CA PHE A 64 7.19 -11.83 -13.04
C PHE A 64 7.60 -10.53 -13.73
N VAL A 65 7.68 -9.46 -12.93
CA VAL A 65 8.27 -8.20 -13.39
C VAL A 65 9.75 -8.47 -13.73
N PRO A 66 10.22 -8.11 -14.95
CA PRO A 66 11.61 -8.32 -15.34
C PRO A 66 12.59 -7.65 -14.36
N ALA A 67 13.62 -8.39 -13.95
CA ALA A 67 14.73 -7.82 -13.19
C ALA A 67 15.57 -6.93 -14.11
N ALA A 68 15.63 -5.64 -13.79
CA ALA A 68 16.35 -4.63 -14.59
C ALA A 68 17.76 -4.31 -14.06
N TYR A 69 18.16 -4.89 -12.93
CA TYR A 69 19.41 -4.66 -12.22
C TYR A 69 19.95 -5.96 -11.62
#